data_AF-A0A426TQY8-F1
#
_entry.id   AF-A0A426TQY8-F1
#
_cell.length_a   1.000
_cell.length_b   1.000
_cell.length_c   1.000
_cell.angle_alpha   90.00
_cell.angle_beta   90.00
_cell.angle_gamma   90.00
#
_symmetry.space_group_name_H-M   'P 1'
#
loop_
_entity.id
_entity.type
_entity.pdbx_description
1 polymer ?
#
loop_
_entity_poly.entity_id
_entity_poly.type
_entity_poly.pdbx_seq_one_letter_code
_entity_poly.pdbx_strand_id
1 'polypeptide(L)'
;TALVDHVHDDRTVRRVDDFARTAGLSVRALQRLFSAYVGVSPKWVILRYRIHDALELAGTRGEADWAALAADLGYADQAHLVRDFTATVGVPPTAYAQAAAG
;
A
#
# COMPACT_ATOMS: atom_id res chain seq x y z
N THR A 1 -9.27 13.64 -0.42
CA THR A 1 -10.25 12.90 0.42
C THR A 1 -9.51 12.58 1.69
N ALA A 2 -9.84 13.20 2.82
CA ALA A 2 -9.00 13.24 4.03
C ALA A 2 -8.41 11.88 4.48
N LEU A 3 -9.11 10.78 4.23
CA LEU A 3 -8.63 9.42 4.50
C LEU A 3 -7.46 8.99 3.59
N VAL A 4 -7.52 9.30 2.29
CA VAL A 4 -6.41 9.01 1.36
C VAL A 4 -5.20 9.88 1.71
N ASP A 5 -5.44 11.15 2.03
CA ASP A 5 -4.42 12.11 2.42
C ASP A 5 -3.73 11.63 3.73
N HIS A 6 -4.48 11.05 4.67
CA HIS A 6 -3.92 10.45 5.88
C HIS A 6 -2.96 9.26 5.60
N VAL A 7 -3.27 8.38 4.64
CA VAL A 7 -2.36 7.26 4.28
C VAL A 7 -1.12 7.75 3.54
N HIS A 8 -1.24 8.88 2.85
CA HIS A 8 -0.11 9.55 2.21
C HIS A 8 0.84 10.17 3.25
N ASP A 9 0.29 10.94 4.20
CA ASP A 9 1.06 11.70 5.17
C ASP A 9 1.61 10.83 6.33
N ASP A 10 0.84 9.82 6.76
CA ASP A 10 1.23 8.93 7.85
C ASP A 10 1.88 7.64 7.34
N ARG A 11 3.21 7.62 7.36
CA ARG A 11 4.00 6.47 6.92
C ARG A 11 3.90 5.24 7.81
N THR A 12 3.30 5.37 9.00
CA THR A 12 3.15 4.25 9.93
C THR A 12 1.95 3.37 9.58
N VAL A 13 1.01 3.88 8.76
CA VAL A 13 -0.16 3.14 8.33
C VAL A 13 0.23 2.06 7.32
N ARG A 14 0.30 0.81 7.80
CA ARG A 14 0.67 -0.37 7.01
C ARG A 14 -0.45 -1.39 6.87
N ARG A 15 -1.41 -1.39 7.78
CA ARG A 15 -2.50 -2.37 7.83
C ARG A 15 -3.85 -1.67 7.87
N VAL A 16 -4.86 -2.33 7.32
CA VAL A 16 -6.23 -1.78 7.20
C VAL A 16 -6.87 -1.62 8.58
N ASP A 17 -6.58 -2.51 9.53
CA ASP A 17 -7.06 -2.44 10.91
C ASP A 17 -6.44 -1.27 11.68
N ASP A 18 -5.14 -1.02 11.50
CA ASP A 18 -4.48 0.15 12.07
C ASP A 18 -5.06 1.44 11.51
N PHE A 19 -5.23 1.50 10.18
CA PHE A 19 -5.84 2.66 9.53
C PHE A 19 -7.28 2.91 9.98
N ALA A 20 -8.08 1.86 10.10
CA ALA A 20 -9.44 1.99 10.60
C ALA A 20 -9.44 2.53 12.04
N ARG A 21 -8.51 2.05 12.88
CA ARG A 21 -8.34 2.50 14.27
C ARG A 21 -7.93 3.97 14.34
N THR A 22 -6.94 4.41 13.57
CA THR A 22 -6.50 5.82 13.56
C THR A 22 -7.60 6.75 13.04
N ALA A 23 -8.40 6.29 12.08
CA ALA A 23 -9.56 7.01 11.57
C ALA A 23 -10.81 6.95 12.47
N GLY A 24 -10.79 6.22 13.59
CA GLY A 24 -11.95 6.04 14.47
C GLY A 24 -13.11 5.24 13.85
N LEU A 25 -12.80 4.34 12.91
CA LEU A 25 -13.75 3.55 12.14
C LEU A 25 -13.58 2.04 12.39
N SER A 26 -14.65 1.29 12.13
CA SER A 26 -14.49 -0.15 11.90
C SER A 26 -13.88 -0.39 10.51
N VAL A 27 -13.17 -1.51 10.33
CA VAL A 27 -12.65 -1.94 9.02
C VAL A 27 -13.75 -1.99 7.96
N ARG A 28 -14.95 -2.48 8.32
CA ARG A 28 -16.09 -2.54 7.41
C ARG A 28 -16.58 -1.16 6.98
N ALA A 29 -16.62 -0.20 7.90
CA ALA A 29 -17.00 1.18 7.58
C ALA A 29 -15.95 1.83 6.67
N LEU A 30 -14.66 1.64 6.97
CA LEU A 30 -13.55 2.13 6.15
C LEU A 30 -13.62 1.56 4.72
N GLN A 31 -13.80 0.25 4.59
CA GLN A 31 -13.95 -0.42 3.28
C GLN A 31 -15.15 0.12 2.48
N ARG A 32 -16.29 0.36 3.14
CA ARG A 32 -17.46 0.98 2.49
C ARG A 32 -17.17 2.39 1.97
N LEU A 33 -16.49 3.22 2.76
CA LEU A 33 -16.12 4.57 2.34
C LEU A 33 -15.16 4.54 1.16
N PHE A 34 -14.16 3.66 1.21
CA PHE A 34 -13.21 3.48 0.11
C PHE A 34 -13.90 3.01 -1.17
N SER A 35 -14.80 2.03 -1.07
CA SER A 35 -15.61 1.59 -2.21
C SER A 35 -16.50 2.71 -2.76
N ALA A 36 -17.09 3.54 -1.90
CA ALA A 36 -18.04 4.58 -2.31
C ALA A 36 -17.37 5.83 -2.90
N TYR A 37 -16.20 6.22 -2.39
CA TYR A 37 -15.58 7.50 -2.70
C TYR A 37 -14.22 7.40 -3.43
N VAL A 38 -13.53 6.26 -3.35
CA VAL A 38 -12.22 6.05 -3.98
C VAL A 38 -12.28 4.99 -5.09
N GLY A 39 -13.23 4.06 -5.01
CA GLY A 39 -13.41 2.99 -6.00
C GLY A 39 -12.43 1.82 -5.88
N VAL A 40 -11.54 1.85 -4.89
CA VAL A 40 -10.51 0.83 -4.63
C VAL A 40 -10.49 0.47 -3.15
N SER A 41 -9.91 -0.67 -2.78
CA SER A 41 -9.83 -1.08 -1.38
C SER A 41 -8.83 -0.22 -0.57
N PRO A 42 -9.02 -0.08 0.77
CA PRO A 42 -8.03 0.56 1.63
C PRO A 42 -6.65 -0.11 1.55
N LYS A 43 -6.64 -1.46 1.46
CA LYS A 43 -5.41 -2.25 1.32
C LYS A 43 -4.61 -1.83 0.08
N TRP A 44 -5.30 -1.62 -1.04
CA TRP A 44 -4.67 -1.19 -2.28
C TRP A 44 -4.02 0.19 -2.16
N VAL A 45 -4.71 1.14 -1.53
CA VAL A 45 -4.17 2.50 -1.34
C VAL A 45 -2.95 2.48 -0.42
N ILE A 46 -3.01 1.74 0.69
CA ILE A 46 -1.85 1.55 1.58
C ILE A 46 -0.69 0.95 0.79
N LEU A 47 -0.91 -0.16 0.09
CA LEU A 47 0.11 -0.85 -0.69
C LEU A 47 0.76 0.08 -1.72
N ARG A 48 -0.04 0.86 -2.47
CA ARG A 48 0.47 1.85 -3.43
C ARG A 48 1.41 2.85 -2.77
N TYR A 49 1.00 3.48 -1.67
CA TYR A 49 1.86 4.47 -0.99
C TYR A 49 3.12 3.84 -0.39
N ARG A 50 3.02 2.64 0.21
CA ARG A 50 4.21 1.96 0.75
C ARG A 50 5.20 1.56 -0.33
N ILE A 51 4.73 1.24 -1.54
CA ILE A 51 5.61 1.00 -2.70
C ILE A 51 6.36 2.29 -3.07
N HIS A 52 5.67 3.41 -3.18
CA HIS A 52 6.32 4.69 -3.47
C HIS A 52 7.38 5.04 -2.42
N ASP A 53 7.05 4.91 -1.13
CA ASP A 53 8.01 5.13 -0.04
C ASP A 53 9.23 4.18 -0.12
N ALA A 54 9.01 2.90 -0.42
CA ALA A 54 10.09 1.92 -0.57
C ALA A 54 11.03 2.28 -1.73
N LEU A 55 10.50 2.85 -2.81
CA LEU A 55 11.29 3.29 -3.96
C LEU A 55 12.05 4.58 -3.70
N GLU A 56 11.44 5.54 -3.01
CA GLU A 56 12.13 6.75 -2.55
C GLU A 56 13.34 6.37 -1.68
N LEU A 57 13.13 5.44 -0.74
CA LEU A 57 14.21 4.94 0.11
C LEU A 57 15.26 4.17 -0.70
N ALA A 58 14.84 3.35 -1.67
CA ALA A 58 15.72 2.60 -2.57
C ALA A 58 16.58 3.51 -3.45
N GLY A 59 16.02 4.60 -3.99
CA GLY A 59 16.77 5.58 -4.78
C GLY A 59 17.93 6.20 -3.99
N THR A 60 17.82 6.22 -2.65
CA THR A 60 18.91 6.63 -1.75
C THR A 60 19.83 5.49 -1.30
N ARG A 61 19.45 4.21 -1.44
CA ARG A 61 20.12 3.03 -0.83
C ARG A 61 20.50 1.88 -1.77
N GLY A 62 20.13 1.93 -3.05
CA GLY A 62 20.56 1.00 -4.08
C GLY A 62 19.49 0.05 -4.62
N GLU A 63 18.46 -0.34 -3.84
CA GLU A 63 17.36 -1.21 -4.29
C GLU A 63 16.22 -1.25 -3.24
N ALA A 64 14.99 -1.59 -3.67
CA ALA A 64 13.83 -1.70 -2.77
C ALA A 64 13.80 -3.08 -2.10
N ASP A 65 13.72 -3.10 -0.76
CA ASP A 65 13.57 -4.34 0.01
C ASP A 65 12.11 -4.81 0.01
N TRP A 66 11.75 -5.55 -1.05
CA TRP A 66 10.41 -6.10 -1.24
C TRP A 66 10.02 -7.14 -0.19
N ALA A 67 11.00 -7.85 0.38
CA ALA A 67 10.74 -8.84 1.42
C ALA A 67 10.36 -8.17 2.73
N ALA A 68 11.08 -7.10 3.12
CA ALA A 68 10.71 -6.28 4.27
C ALA A 68 9.34 -5.62 4.08
N LEU A 69 9.07 -5.06 2.89
CA LEU A 69 7.76 -4.47 2.59
C LEU A 69 6.63 -5.49 2.69
N ALA A 70 6.84 -6.72 2.19
CA ALA A 70 5.87 -7.79 2.32
C ALA A 70 5.55 -8.09 3.79
N ALA A 71 6.57 -8.22 4.64
CA ALA A 71 6.41 -8.47 6.06
C ALA A 71 5.66 -7.32 6.77
N ASP A 72 6.03 -6.07 6.49
CA ASP A 72 5.40 -4.86 7.03
C ASP A 72 3.90 -4.77 6.71
N LEU A 73 3.52 -5.21 5.50
CA LEU A 73 2.12 -5.25 5.04
C LEU A 73 1.37 -6.53 5.47
N GLY A 74 2.04 -7.45 6.16
CA GLY A 74 1.45 -8.69 6.65
C GLY A 74 1.32 -9.82 5.62
N TYR A 75 2.07 -9.75 4.51
CA TYR A 75 2.22 -10.87 3.60
C TYR A 75 3.20 -11.90 4.16
N ALA A 76 3.00 -13.17 3.78
CA ALA A 76 3.84 -14.27 4.23
C ALA A 76 5.29 -14.17 3.70
N ASP A 77 5.43 -13.72 2.45
CA ASP A 77 6.71 -13.53 1.77
C ASP A 77 6.54 -12.55 0.59
N GLN A 78 7.66 -12.18 -0.03
CA GLN A 78 7.68 -11.34 -1.23
C GLN A 78 6.87 -11.94 -2.38
N ALA A 79 6.88 -13.27 -2.55
CA ALA A 79 6.17 -13.91 -3.66
C ALA A 79 4.64 -13.80 -3.50
N HIS A 80 4.12 -13.85 -2.28
CA HIS A 80 2.72 -13.60 -1.97
C HIS A 80 2.36 -12.14 -2.28
N LEU A 81 3.17 -11.17 -1.85
CA LEU A 81 2.99 -9.76 -2.21
C LEU A 81 2.93 -9.58 -3.74
N VAL A 82 3.91 -10.11 -4.46
CA VAL A 82 4.00 -9.97 -5.93
C VAL A 82 2.79 -10.59 -6.62
N ARG A 83 2.34 -11.78 -6.19
CA ARG A 83 1.15 -12.44 -6.76
C ARG A 83 -0.12 -11.63 -6.52
N ASP A 84 -0.36 -11.19 -5.30
CA ASP A 84 -1.55 -10.41 -4.94
C ASP A 84 -1.57 -9.05 -5.67
N PHE A 85 -0.42 -8.38 -5.71
CA PHE A 85 -0.27 -7.11 -6.43
C PHE A 85 -0.51 -7.30 -7.93
N THR A 86 0.13 -8.28 -8.56
CA THR A 86 0.00 -8.52 -10.00
C THR A 86 -1.42 -8.92 -10.37
N ALA A 87 -2.09 -9.73 -9.53
CA ALA A 87 -3.50 -10.06 -9.73
C ALA A 87 -4.42 -8.84 -9.66
N THR A 88 -4.05 -7.82 -8.89
CA THR A 88 -4.84 -6.60 -8.70
C THR A 88 -4.53 -5.50 -9.71
N VAL A 89 -3.25 -5.31 -10.05
CA VAL A 89 -2.74 -4.19 -10.87
C VAL A 89 -2.45 -4.61 -12.32
N GLY A 90 -2.27 -5.91 -12.56
CA GLY A 90 -1.96 -6.47 -13.88
C GLY A 90 -0.47 -6.48 -14.24
N VAL A 91 0.38 -5.83 -13.45
CA VAL A 91 1.84 -5.80 -13.63
C VAL A 91 2.57 -6.04 -12.30
N PRO A 92 3.82 -6.53 -12.32
CA PRO A 92 4.61 -6.71 -11.10
C PRO A 92 4.89 -5.39 -10.37
N PRO A 93 5.09 -5.40 -9.04
CA PRO A 93 5.38 -4.20 -8.26
C PRO A 93 6.59 -3.41 -8.76
N THR A 94 7.65 -4.09 -9.20
CA THR A 94 8.86 -3.47 -9.76
C THR A 94 8.61 -2.74 -11.08
N ALA A 95 7.75 -3.28 -11.96
CA ALA A 95 7.40 -2.63 -13.21
C ALA A 95 6.48 -1.41 -12.96
N TYR A 96 5.49 -1.56 -12.08
CA TYR A 96 4.64 -0.46 -11.64
C TYR A 96 5.46 0.69 -11.03
N ALA A 97 6.39 0.34 -10.15
CA ALA A 97 7.33 1.24 -9.50
C ALA A 97 8.15 2.08 -10.49
N GLN A 98 8.77 1.42 -11.47
CA GLN A 98 9.58 2.09 -12.50
C GLN A 98 8.73 3.04 -13.35
N ALA A 99 7.50 2.63 -13.71
CA ALA A 99 6.58 3.45 -14.48
C ALA A 99 6.07 4.68 -13.71
N ALA A 100 6.01 4.62 -12.38
CA ALA A 100 5.52 5.71 -11.55
C ALA A 100 6.63 6.67 -11.07
N ALA A 101 7.90 6.33 -11.29
CA ALA A 101 9.07 7.16 -11.00
C ALA A 101 9.53 8.00 -12.20
N GLY A 102 8.98 7.76 -13.40
CA GLY A 102 9.16 8.56 -14.61
C GLY A 102 7.95 9.44 -14.88
#